data_AF-I8AFJ6-F1
#
_entry.id   AF-I8AFJ6-F1
#
_cell.length_a   1.000
_cell.length_b   1.000
_cell.length_c   1.000
_cell.angle_alpha   90.00
_cell.angle_beta   90.00
_cell.angle_gamma   90.00
#
_symmetry.space_group_name_H-M   'P 1'
#
loop_
_entity.id
_entity.type
_entity.pdbx_description
1 polymer ?
#
loop_
_entity_poly.entity_id
_entity_poly.type
_entity_poly.pdbx_seq_one_letter_code
_entity_poly.pdbx_strand_id
1 'polypeptide(L)' 'MTVQTAAFVETLKSLGAEIRWCSSNSHSTQDEAAAIAEKGIPVFAWKGQTSEEYLWCVEQTLFSNGEWWPNMF' A
#
# COMPACT_ATOMS: atom_id res chain seq x y z
N MET A 1 3.80 1.03 -6.71
CA MET A 1 4.11 -0.18 -5.91
C MET A 1 4.98 -1.12 -6.75
N THR A 2 6.27 -1.23 -6.45
CA THR A 2 7.22 -2.07 -7.22
C THR A 2 7.86 -3.14 -6.35
N VAL A 3 8.58 -4.10 -6.94
CA VAL A 3 9.31 -5.12 -6.18
C VAL A 3 10.30 -4.50 -5.18
N GLN A 4 10.97 -3.40 -5.55
CA GLN A 4 11.86 -2.67 -4.64
C GLN A 4 11.08 -2.02 -3.49
N THR A 5 9.87 -1.51 -3.77
CA THR A 5 8.99 -0.95 -2.74
C THR A 5 8.53 -2.05 -1.78
N ALA A 6 8.22 -3.25 -2.27
CA ALA A 6 7.89 -4.40 -1.42
C ALA A 6 9.02 -4.72 -0.43
N ALA A 7 10.27 -4.81 -0.90
CA ALA A 7 11.42 -5.04 -0.02
C ALA A 7 11.59 -3.95 1.06
N PHE A 8 11.34 -2.68 0.70
CA PHE A 8 11.35 -1.57 1.66
C PHE A 8 10.24 -1.72 2.72
N VAL A 9 9.01 -2.01 2.30
CA VAL A 9 7.87 -2.24 3.20
C VAL A 9 8.12 -3.41 4.15
N GLU A 10 8.68 -4.51 3.66
CA GLU A 10 9.06 -5.66 4.50
C GLU A 10 10.10 -5.27 5.55
N THR A 11 11.07 -4.46 5.15
CA THR A 11 12.10 -3.96 6.06
C THR A 11 11.46 -3.13 7.19
N LEU A 12 10.59 -2.18 6.85
CA LEU A 12 9.87 -1.39 7.86
C LEU A 12 9.03 -2.27 8.80
N LYS A 13 8.31 -3.27 8.27
CA LYS A 13 7.54 -4.22 9.08
C LYS A 13 8.45 -5.03 10.01
N SER A 14 9.60 -5.49 9.52
CA SER A 14 10.58 -6.21 10.34
C SER A 14 11.17 -5.35 11.46
N LEU A 15 11.20 -4.02 11.28
CA LEU A 15 11.62 -3.05 12.29
C LEU A 15 10.50 -2.68 13.27
N GLY A 16 9.31 -3.28 13.12
CA GLY A 16 8.18 -3.13 14.05
C GLY A 16 7.10 -2.15 13.62
N ALA A 17 7.15 -1.62 12.38
CA ALA A 17 6.10 -0.75 11.88
C ALA A 17 4.83 -1.54 11.52
N GLU A 18 3.68 -0.99 11.87
CA GLU A 18 2.38 -1.37 11.28
C GLU A 18 2.15 -0.50 10.05
N ILE A 19 1.87 -1.14 8.91
CA ILE A 19 1.94 -0.48 7.60
C ILE A 19 0.70 -0.80 6.78
N ARG A 20 0.18 0.23 6.11
CA ARG A 20 -0.72 0.12 4.96
C ARG A 20 -0.09 0.85 3.78
N TRP A 21 -0.37 0.41 2.56
CA TRP A 21 0.31 0.96 1.40
C TRP A 21 -0.61 1.12 0.18
N CYS A 22 -0.50 2.25 -0.53
CA CYS A 22 -1.02 2.43 -1.88
C CYS A 22 0.07 2.91 -2.84
N SER A 23 -0.19 2.79 -4.14
CA SER A 23 0.72 3.38 -5.14
C SER A 23 0.55 4.89 -5.19
N SER A 24 1.60 5.63 -5.55
CA SER A 24 1.55 7.08 -5.81
C SER A 24 1.29 7.41 -7.30
N ASN A 25 1.18 6.39 -8.15
CA ASN A 25 0.84 6.52 -9.55
C ASN A 25 0.14 5.24 -10.04
N SER A 26 -1.03 5.40 -10.66
CA SER A 26 -1.89 4.32 -11.19
C SER A 26 -1.22 3.42 -12.24
N HIS A 27 -0.19 3.91 -12.93
CA HIS A 27 0.51 3.16 -13.98
C HIS A 27 1.79 2.47 -13.49
N SER A 28 2.23 2.79 -12.27
CA SER A 28 3.54 2.38 -11.75
C SER A 28 3.53 1.07 -10.97
N THR A 29 2.34 0.51 -10.69
CA THR A 29 2.24 -0.75 -9.97
C THR A 29 2.74 -1.91 -10.81
N GLN A 30 3.58 -2.74 -10.19
CA GLN A 30 3.91 -4.09 -10.64
C GLN A 30 3.04 -5.02 -9.81
N ASP A 31 2.09 -5.71 -10.44
CA ASP A 31 1.08 -6.49 -9.70
C ASP A 31 1.74 -7.65 -8.93
N GLU A 32 2.86 -8.20 -9.43
CA GLU A 32 3.67 -9.16 -8.67
C GLU A 32 4.22 -8.60 -7.35
N ALA A 33 4.44 -7.29 -7.26
CA ALA A 33 4.88 -6.65 -6.03
C ALA A 33 3.74 -6.44 -5.04
N ALA A 34 2.51 -6.25 -5.52
CA ALA A 34 1.32 -6.13 -4.68
C ALA A 34 0.99 -7.44 -3.93
N ALA A 35 1.54 -8.59 -4.38
CA ALA A 35 1.43 -9.89 -3.69
C ALA A 35 2.04 -9.90 -2.27
N ILE A 36 2.82 -8.88 -1.89
CA ILE A 36 3.20 -8.66 -0.48
C ILE A 36 1.98 -8.58 0.47
N ALA A 37 0.78 -8.32 -0.06
CA ALA A 37 -0.46 -8.40 0.69
C ALA A 37 -0.67 -9.75 1.40
N GLU A 38 -0.19 -10.85 0.82
CA GLU A 38 -0.23 -12.19 1.41
C GLU A 38 0.58 -12.31 2.71
N LYS A 39 1.55 -11.40 2.94
CA LYS A 39 2.34 -11.30 4.17
C LYS A 39 1.61 -10.51 5.28
N GLY A 40 0.30 -10.32 5.15
CA GLY A 40 -0.54 -9.58 6.11
C GLY A 40 -0.18 -8.10 6.19
N ILE A 41 0.11 -7.48 5.04
CA ILE A 41 0.30 -6.03 4.90
C ILE A 41 -0.83 -5.53 4.00
N PRO A 42 -1.75 -4.69 4.46
CA PRO A 42 -2.79 -4.15 3.59
C PRO A 42 -2.16 -3.32 2.45
N VAL A 43 -2.32 -3.80 1.21
CA VAL A 43 -1.86 -3.11 0.00
C VAL A 43 -3.05 -2.84 -0.92
N PHE A 44 -3.23 -1.57 -1.27
CA PHE A 44 -4.29 -1.06 -2.14
C PHE A 44 -3.63 -0.49 -3.41
N ALA A 45 -3.18 -1.37 -4.30
CA ALA A 45 -2.48 -0.98 -5.51
C ALA A 45 -2.58 -2.08 -6.57
N TRP A 46 -2.97 -1.70 -7.80
CA TRP A 46 -2.84 -2.53 -9.00
C TRP A 46 -2.48 -1.65 -10.19
N LYS A 47 -2.04 -2.26 -11.29
CA LYS A 47 -1.66 -1.54 -12.50
C LYS A 47 -2.91 -1.12 -13.28
N GLY A 48 -2.92 0.13 -13.74
CA GLY A 48 -3.99 0.67 -14.58
C GLY A 48 -5.23 1.13 -13.81
N GLN A 49 -5.07 1.52 -12.55
CA GLN A 49 -6.15 2.13 -11.77
C GLN A 49 -6.74 3.34 -12.48
N THR A 50 -8.06 3.43 -12.45
CA THR A 50 -8.78 4.68 -12.73
C THR A 50 -8.49 5.72 -11.65
N SER A 51 -8.79 6.99 -11.94
CA SER A 51 -8.61 8.07 -10.96
C SER A 51 -9.43 7.85 -9.69
N GLU A 52 -10.64 7.29 -9.82
CA GLU A 52 -11.52 6.99 -8.68
C GLU A 52 -10.95 5.85 -7.83
N GLU A 53 -10.47 4.78 -8.44
CA GLU A 53 -9.82 3.67 -7.73
C GLU A 53 -8.52 4.12 -7.04
N TYR A 54 -7.75 5.01 -7.68
CA TYR A 54 -6.55 5.59 -7.09
C TYR A 54 -6.89 6.36 -5.80
N LEU A 55 -7.91 7.23 -5.84
CA LEU A 55 -8.37 7.97 -4.67
C LEU A 55 -8.91 7.04 -3.58
N TRP A 56 -9.68 6.02 -3.97
CA TRP A 56 -10.15 4.99 -3.04
C TRP A 56 -8.98 4.28 -2.35
N CYS A 57 -7.91 3.95 -3.07
CA CYS A 57 -6.71 3.34 -2.47
C CYS A 57 -6.02 4.25 -1.45
N VAL A 58 -5.96 5.56 -1.72
CA VAL A 58 -5.44 6.56 -0.78
C VAL A 58 -6.32 6.59 0.47
N GLU A 59 -7.64 6.61 0.32
CA GLU A 59 -8.58 6.58 1.45
C GLU A 59 -8.42 5.31 2.30
N GLN A 60 -8.29 4.12 1.69
CA GLN A 60 -8.07 2.87 2.44
C GLN A 60 -6.73 2.82 3.18
N THR A 61 -5.72 3.53 2.67
CA THR A 61 -4.40 3.63 3.30
C THR A 61 -4.46 4.55 4.52
N LEU A 62 -5.25 5.64 4.45
CA LEU A 62 -5.36 6.64 5.50
C LEU A 62 -6.41 6.29 6.56
N PHE A 63 -7.51 5.63 6.17
CA PHE A 63 -8.67 5.43 7.01
C PHE A 63 -9.06 3.96 7.12
N SER A 64 -9.46 3.55 8.33
CA SER A 64 -10.03 2.22 8.59
C SER A 64 -11.18 2.32 9.59
N ASN A 65 -12.35 2.76 9.15
CA ASN A 65 -13.57 2.80 9.99
C ASN A 65 -13.37 3.42 11.40
N GLY A 66 -12.43 4.38 11.54
CA GLY A 66 -12.09 5.03 12.82
C GLY A 66 -11.05 4.31 13.69
N GLU A 67 -10.55 3.14 13.29
CA GLU A 67 -9.57 2.35 14.06
C GLU A 67 -8.12 2.59 13.62
N TRP A 68 -7.91 3.17 12.44
CA TRP A 68 -6.59 3.45 11.88
C TRP A 68 -6.38 4.95 11.70
N TRP A 69 -5.27 5.43 12.25
CA TRP A 69 -4.77 6.78 12.00
C TRP A 69 -3.25 6.71 11.85
N PRO A 70 -2.71 6.93 10.64
CA PRO A 70 -1.26 6.90 10.44
C PRO A 70 -0.60 8.02 11.26
N ASN A 71 0.52 7.71 11.89
CA ASN A 71 1.34 8.65 12.64
C ASN A 71 2.60 9.08 11.87
N MET A 72 2.78 8.58 10.65
CA MET A 72 3.89 8.84 9.74
C MET A 72 3.35 8.82 8.30
N PHE A 73 3.82 9.76 7.46
CA PHE A 73 3.40 9.97 6.07
C PHE A 73 4.60 9.97 5.12
#